data_AF-A0A6I3UYT2-F1
#
_entry.id   AF-A0A6I3UYT2-F1
#
_cell.length_a   1.000
_cell.length_b   1.000
_cell.length_c   1.000
_cell.angle_alpha   90.00
_cell.angle_beta   90.00
_cell.angle_gamma   90.00
#
_symmetry.space_group_name_H-M   'P 1'
#
loop_
_entity.id
_entity.type
_entity.pdbx_description
1 polymer ?
#
loop_
_entity_poly.entity_id
_entity_poly.type
_entity_poly.pdbx_seq_one_letter_code
_entity_poly.pdbx_strand_id
1 'polypeptide(L)'
;MYYFIPAWYGSERTWHADITPWYFSHFRLEFDDTFHQIRLFQEQDIDSRLLVLAYQPHLRYFLYRHGVLETDTYSVFDVMQDFHNLHTQVLSIRDIEWDDDCEFIYSPFTIIVQKNGKKFAKVEHGVEGFISDIQYFEPNGQIHMHHIM
;
A
#
# COMPACT_ATOMS: atom_id res chain seq x y z
N MET A 1 3.74 -1.02 29.26
CA MET A 1 3.33 -1.33 27.88
C MET A 1 2.16 -0.43 27.50
N TYR A 2 2.41 0.57 26.66
CA TYR A 2 1.41 1.50 26.14
C TYR A 2 0.86 1.01 24.79
N TYR A 3 -0.38 1.38 24.46
CA TYR A 3 -1.01 1.03 23.18
C TYR A 3 -1.44 2.31 22.46
N PHE A 4 -0.93 2.50 21.25
CA PHE A 4 -1.34 3.58 20.36
C PHE A 4 -2.40 3.07 19.39
N ILE A 5 -3.52 3.78 19.29
CA ILE A 5 -4.60 3.48 18.35
C ILE A 5 -4.75 4.71 17.45
N PRO A 6 -4.07 4.75 16.29
CA PRO A 6 -4.05 5.92 15.43
C PRO A 6 -5.38 6.11 14.69
N ALA A 7 -5.64 7.35 14.28
CA ALA A 7 -6.78 7.72 13.44
C ALA A 7 -6.44 7.71 11.93
N TRP A 8 -5.68 6.71 11.47
CA TRP A 8 -5.24 6.60 10.08
C TRP A 8 -6.29 5.92 9.19
N TYR A 9 -7.31 6.70 8.83
CA TYR A 9 -8.46 6.24 8.06
C TYR A 9 -8.44 6.72 6.60
N GLY A 10 -9.21 6.05 5.75
CA GLY A 10 -9.45 6.47 4.37
C GLY A 10 -10.45 7.61 4.26
N SER A 11 -10.34 8.38 3.17
CA SER A 11 -11.17 9.54 2.90
C SER A 11 -12.55 9.15 2.39
N GLU A 12 -12.63 8.20 1.46
CA GLU A 12 -13.89 7.71 0.87
C GLU A 12 -14.49 6.55 1.69
N ARG A 13 -13.64 5.67 2.20
CA ARG A 13 -14.01 4.49 2.98
C ARG A 13 -13.22 4.48 4.27
N THR A 14 -13.87 4.81 5.39
CA THR A 14 -13.20 4.99 6.69
C THR A 14 -12.24 3.84 7.05
N TRP A 15 -12.69 2.59 6.90
CA TRP A 15 -11.90 1.40 7.28
C TRP A 15 -10.94 0.90 6.20
N HIS A 16 -10.73 1.65 5.11
CA HIS A 16 -9.87 1.25 4.00
C HIS A 16 -8.94 2.39 3.61
N ALA A 17 -7.63 2.18 3.67
CA ALA A 17 -6.64 3.18 3.27
C ALA A 17 -6.90 3.71 1.86
N ASP A 18 -6.61 4.99 1.65
CA ASP A 18 -6.65 5.56 0.30
C ASP A 18 -5.50 4.99 -0.53
N ILE A 19 -5.83 4.38 -1.67
CA ILE A 19 -4.86 3.84 -2.62
C ILE A 19 -4.71 4.86 -3.75
N THR A 20 -3.65 5.65 -3.66
CA THR A 20 -3.35 6.72 -4.63
C THR A 20 -1.98 6.51 -5.26
N PRO A 21 -1.84 6.62 -6.59
CA PRO A 21 -0.55 6.45 -7.26
C PRO A 21 0.39 7.61 -6.91
N TRP A 22 1.70 7.36 -7.00
CA TRP A 22 2.75 8.32 -6.62
C TRP A 22 2.66 9.70 -7.28
N TYR A 23 2.13 9.78 -8.50
CA TYR A 23 2.04 11.02 -9.27
C TYR A 23 0.75 11.80 -8.98
N PHE A 24 -0.14 11.29 -8.11
CA PHE A 24 -1.36 12.00 -7.77
C PHE A 24 -1.02 13.25 -6.96
N SER A 25 -1.16 14.41 -7.60
CA SER A 25 -0.79 15.72 -7.05
C SER A 25 -1.81 16.21 -6.00
N HIS A 26 -1.81 15.60 -4.82
CA HIS A 26 -2.57 16.07 -3.67
C HIS A 26 -1.68 16.10 -2.42
N PHE A 27 -1.53 17.29 -1.81
CA PHE A 27 -0.85 17.38 -0.53
C PHE A 27 -1.76 16.84 0.56
N ARG A 28 -1.35 15.73 1.19
CA ARG A 28 -2.01 15.17 2.37
C ARG A 28 -1.13 15.43 3.59
N LEU A 29 -1.69 16.07 4.62
CA LEU A 29 -1.02 16.17 5.92
C LEU A 29 -1.13 14.80 6.60
N GLU A 30 -0.13 13.95 6.38
CA GLU A 30 -0.06 12.61 7.01
C GLU A 30 0.50 12.66 8.43
N PHE A 31 1.34 13.65 8.74
CA PHE A 31 1.92 13.79 10.07
C PHE A 31 0.85 14.21 11.09
N ASP A 32 0.80 13.50 12.21
CA ASP A 32 -0.13 13.72 13.30
C ASP A 32 0.56 13.59 14.67
N ASP A 33 -0.24 13.74 15.73
CA ASP A 33 0.20 13.62 17.12
C ASP A 33 0.66 12.20 17.47
N THR A 34 0.06 11.17 16.88
CA THR A 34 0.41 9.77 17.14
C THR A 34 1.83 9.48 16.65
N PHE A 35 2.22 9.98 15.47
CA PHE A 35 3.60 9.88 14.99
C PHE A 35 4.59 10.55 15.93
N HIS A 36 4.29 11.76 16.40
CA HIS A 36 5.15 12.46 17.35
C HIS A 36 5.32 11.67 18.66
N GLN A 37 4.22 11.13 19.20
CA GLN A 37 4.23 10.38 20.45
C GLN A 37 5.00 9.05 20.32
N ILE A 38 4.81 8.31 19.22
CA ILE A 38 5.54 7.06 18.98
C ILE A 38 7.04 7.32 18.90
N ARG A 39 7.48 8.33 18.14
CA ARG A 39 8.91 8.68 18.03
C ARG A 39 9.51 9.02 19.39
N LEU A 40 8.81 9.79 20.21
CA LEU A 40 9.24 10.11 21.58
C LEU A 40 9.41 8.85 22.43
N PHE A 41 8.49 7.89 22.30
CA PHE A 41 8.54 6.64 23.06
C PHE A 41 9.70 5.75 22.59
N GLN A 42 9.96 5.69 21.28
CA GLN A 42 11.12 4.99 20.71
C GLN A 42 12.44 5.60 21.19
N GLU A 43 12.57 6.93 21.19
CA GLU A 43 13.78 7.63 21.66
C GLU A 43 14.08 7.40 23.15
N GLN A 44 13.06 7.09 23.96
CA GLN A 44 13.18 6.84 25.39
C GLN A 44 13.17 5.35 25.75
N ASP A 45 13.21 4.45 24.76
CA ASP A 45 13.11 2.99 24.94
C ASP A 45 11.87 2.58 25.76
N ILE A 46 10.75 3.27 25.59
CA ILE A 46 9.49 2.97 26.29
C ILE A 46 8.71 1.91 25.51
N ASP A 47 8.45 0.79 26.18
CA ASP A 47 7.59 -0.29 25.71
C ASP A 47 6.21 0.21 25.24
N SER A 48 6.00 0.18 23.92
CA SER A 48 4.75 0.55 23.27
C SER A 48 4.44 -0.36 22.08
N ARG A 49 3.15 -0.48 21.78
CA ARG A 49 2.62 -1.21 20.63
C ARG A 49 1.61 -0.37 19.86
N LEU A 50 1.63 -0.49 18.55
CA LEU A 50 0.71 0.16 17.62
C LEU A 50 -0.42 -0.80 17.21
N LEU A 51 -1.68 -0.37 17.35
CA LEU A 51 -2.86 -1.13 16.97
C LEU A 51 -3.55 -0.47 15.77
N VAL A 52 -3.33 -0.99 14.57
CA VAL A 52 -3.89 -0.45 13.32
C VAL A 52 -5.24 -1.10 13.04
N LEU A 53 -6.30 -0.27 13.04
CA LEU A 53 -7.68 -0.75 12.90
C LEU A 53 -8.20 -0.76 11.45
N ALA A 54 -7.67 0.12 10.59
CA ALA A 54 -8.07 0.20 9.18
C ALA A 54 -7.28 -0.78 8.32
N TYR A 55 -7.82 -1.15 7.16
CA TYR A 55 -7.11 -1.91 6.14
C TYR A 55 -5.99 -1.06 5.55
N GLN A 56 -4.74 -1.40 5.84
CA GLN A 56 -3.54 -0.65 5.48
C GLN A 56 -2.53 -1.57 4.76
N PRO A 57 -2.75 -1.91 3.48
CA PRO A 57 -1.87 -2.83 2.74
C PRO A 57 -0.44 -2.29 2.61
N HIS A 58 -0.28 -0.96 2.52
CA HIS A 58 1.04 -0.31 2.38
C HIS A 58 1.62 0.19 3.71
N LEU A 59 1.15 -0.35 4.85
CA LEU A 59 1.49 0.12 6.19
C LEU A 59 3.00 0.22 6.44
N ARG A 60 3.78 -0.75 5.97
CA ARG A 60 5.24 -0.77 6.23
C ARG A 60 5.96 0.43 5.60
N TYR A 61 5.62 0.77 4.35
CA TYR A 61 6.17 1.96 3.70
C TYR A 61 5.67 3.24 4.34
N PHE A 62 4.41 3.27 4.78
CA PHE A 62 3.85 4.39 5.52
C PHE A 62 4.60 4.64 6.84
N LEU A 63 4.81 3.61 7.66
CA LEU A 63 5.59 3.70 8.90
C LEU A 63 7.06 4.08 8.64
N TYR A 64 7.67 3.52 7.58
CA TYR A 64 9.03 3.84 7.18
C TYR A 64 9.21 5.32 6.83
N ARG A 65 8.32 5.89 6.01
CA ARG A 65 8.38 7.31 5.62
C ARG A 65 8.27 8.24 6.83
N HIS A 66 7.54 7.79 7.85
CA HIS A 66 7.37 8.51 9.12
C HIS A 66 8.36 8.06 10.19
N GLY A 67 9.38 7.25 9.87
CA GLY A 67 10.47 6.89 10.78
C GLY A 67 10.02 6.16 12.05
N VAL A 68 8.99 5.33 11.95
CA VAL A 68 8.42 4.54 13.08
C VAL A 68 8.22 3.07 12.71
N LEU A 69 8.91 2.57 11.68
CA LEU A 69 8.80 1.19 11.19
C LEU A 69 9.14 0.14 12.25
N GLU A 70 10.04 0.49 13.17
CA GLU A 70 10.55 -0.36 14.23
C GLU A 70 9.54 -0.58 15.36
N THR A 71 8.41 0.14 15.35
CA THR A 71 7.36 0.00 16.35
C THR A 71 6.68 -1.37 16.25
N ASP A 72 6.55 -2.08 17.38
CA ASP A 72 5.76 -3.30 17.45
C ASP A 72 4.32 -3.01 17.00
N THR A 73 3.89 -3.62 15.90
CA THR A 73 2.66 -3.27 15.20
C THR A 73 1.75 -4.47 15.05
N TYR A 74 0.48 -4.29 15.43
CA TYR A 74 -0.59 -5.24 15.26
C TYR A 74 -1.66 -4.65 14.34
N SER A 75 -1.87 -5.28 13.19
CA SER A 75 -2.90 -4.91 12.23
C SER A 75 -4.11 -5.83 12.37
N VAL A 76 -5.30 -5.24 12.55
CA VAL A 76 -6.56 -6.00 12.65
C VAL A 76 -6.84 -6.77 11.35
N PHE A 77 -6.58 -6.15 10.20
CA PHE A 77 -6.83 -6.76 8.90
C PHE A 77 -5.83 -7.88 8.57
N ASP A 78 -4.58 -7.78 9.03
CA ASP A 78 -3.61 -8.89 8.89
C ASP A 78 -4.14 -10.16 9.57
N VAL A 79 -4.74 -10.01 10.76
CA VAL A 79 -5.34 -11.14 11.47
C VAL A 79 -6.61 -11.65 10.79
N MET A 80 -7.47 -10.75 10.30
CA MET A 80 -8.67 -11.15 9.54
C MET A 80 -8.33 -11.88 8.24
N GLN A 81 -7.18 -11.57 7.63
CA GLN A 81 -6.67 -12.19 6.40
C GLN A 81 -5.79 -13.42 6.67
N ASP A 82 -5.66 -13.86 7.94
CA ASP A 82 -4.88 -15.03 8.36
C ASP A 82 -3.37 -14.92 8.07
N PHE A 83 -2.82 -13.71 8.17
CA PHE A 83 -1.40 -13.42 7.93
C PHE A 83 -0.54 -13.69 9.17
N HIS A 84 -0.14 -14.94 9.38
CA HIS A 84 0.73 -15.32 10.51
C HIS A 84 2.21 -15.56 10.13
N ASN A 85 2.46 -16.18 8.96
CA ASN A 85 3.82 -16.55 8.50
C ASN A 85 4.13 -15.87 7.17
N LEU A 86 4.33 -14.56 7.22
CA LEU A 86 4.50 -13.74 6.03
C LEU A 86 5.83 -14.00 5.34
N HIS A 87 5.77 -14.36 4.06
CA HIS A 87 6.90 -14.17 3.15
C HIS A 87 6.92 -12.70 2.71
N THR A 88 8.05 -12.01 2.91
CA THR A 88 8.19 -10.61 2.52
C THR A 88 9.13 -10.52 1.32
N GLN A 89 8.65 -9.89 0.24
CA GLN A 89 9.44 -9.57 -0.94
C GLN A 89 9.01 -8.20 -1.49
N VAL A 90 9.94 -7.48 -2.13
CA VAL A 90 9.59 -6.32 -2.95
C VAL A 90 9.23 -6.85 -4.33
N LEU A 91 7.94 -6.82 -4.67
CA LEU A 91 7.43 -7.40 -5.90
C LEU A 91 7.97 -6.64 -7.13
N SER A 92 8.61 -7.37 -8.03
CA SER A 92 8.97 -6.90 -9.37
C SER A 92 7.85 -7.24 -10.35
N ILE A 93 7.71 -6.44 -11.42
CA ILE A 93 6.75 -6.73 -12.49
C ILE A 93 6.97 -8.11 -13.14
N ARG A 94 8.20 -8.63 -13.06
CA ARG A 94 8.59 -9.94 -13.60
C ARG A 94 8.23 -11.12 -12.71
N ASP A 95 7.90 -10.86 -11.45
CA ASP A 95 7.47 -11.89 -10.50
C ASP A 95 5.99 -12.25 -10.71
N ILE A 96 5.26 -11.42 -11.45
CA ILE A 96 3.86 -11.64 -11.81
C ILE A 96 3.80 -12.52 -13.06
N GLU A 97 2.99 -13.57 -13.01
CA GLU A 97 2.71 -14.46 -14.14
C GLU A 97 1.75 -13.78 -15.12
N TRP A 98 2.32 -13.12 -16.13
CA TRP A 98 1.56 -12.53 -17.24
C TRP A 98 1.30 -13.55 -18.35
N ASP A 99 0.21 -13.36 -19.09
CA ASP A 99 -0.04 -14.13 -20.32
C ASP A 99 1.09 -13.89 -21.34
N ASP A 100 1.36 -14.88 -22.18
CA ASP A 100 2.47 -14.90 -23.13
C ASP A 100 2.36 -13.86 -24.25
N ASP A 101 1.16 -13.37 -24.53
CA ASP A 101 0.84 -12.34 -25.52
C ASP A 101 0.73 -10.91 -24.94
N CYS A 102 1.25 -10.69 -23.72
CA CYS A 102 1.30 -9.37 -23.09
C CYS A 102 2.42 -8.47 -23.63
N GLU A 103 2.07 -7.23 -23.95
CA GLU A 103 2.98 -6.15 -24.34
C GLU A 103 3.03 -5.07 -23.23
N PHE A 104 4.23 -4.61 -22.88
CA PHE A 104 4.44 -3.64 -21.81
C PHE A 104 4.82 -2.26 -22.36
N ILE A 105 4.04 -1.24 -22.00
CA ILE A 105 4.26 0.15 -22.38
C ILE A 105 4.57 0.96 -21.13
N TYR A 106 5.80 1.45 -21.04
CA TYR A 106 6.27 2.29 -19.95
C TYR A 106 5.94 3.75 -20.26
N SER A 107 5.03 4.33 -19.49
CA SER A 107 4.78 5.78 -19.52
C SER A 107 5.61 6.47 -18.43
N PRO A 108 5.70 7.81 -18.44
CA PRO A 108 6.31 8.57 -17.34
C PRO A 108 5.65 8.36 -15.97
N PHE A 109 4.45 7.78 -15.90
CA PHE A 109 3.64 7.70 -14.68
C PHE A 109 3.41 6.25 -14.21
N THR A 110 3.13 5.35 -15.13
CA THR A 110 2.62 4.00 -14.86
C THR A 110 3.02 3.03 -15.98
N ILE A 111 2.83 1.73 -15.75
CA ILE A 111 3.05 0.69 -16.77
C ILE A 111 1.70 0.21 -17.29
N ILE A 112 1.51 0.29 -18.61
CA ILE A 112 0.32 -0.23 -19.28
C ILE A 112 0.67 -1.59 -19.88
N VAL A 113 -0.13 -2.59 -19.57
CA VAL A 113 -0.05 -3.91 -20.20
C VAL A 113 -1.15 -4.01 -21.24
N GLN A 114 -0.81 -4.39 -22.46
CA GLN A 114 -1.75 -4.66 -23.54
C GLN A 114 -1.76 -6.13 -23.88
N LYS A 115 -2.91 -6.61 -24.33
CA LYS A 115 -3.10 -7.95 -24.89
C LYS A 115 -3.86 -7.81 -26.21
N ASN A 116 -3.28 -8.33 -27.30
CA ASN A 116 -3.84 -8.19 -28.65
C ASN A 116 -4.16 -6.72 -29.06
N GLY A 117 -3.25 -5.79 -28.73
CA GLY A 117 -3.38 -4.36 -29.03
C GLY A 117 -4.47 -3.62 -28.24
N LYS A 118 -5.06 -4.27 -27.22
CA LYS A 118 -6.04 -3.66 -26.31
C LYS A 118 -5.47 -3.55 -24.91
N LYS A 119 -5.84 -2.49 -24.19
CA LYS A 119 -5.45 -2.32 -22.78
C LYS A 119 -5.98 -3.49 -21.95
N PHE A 120 -5.08 -4.17 -21.26
CA PHE A 120 -5.35 -5.35 -20.44
C PHE A 120 -5.14 -5.07 -18.96
N ALA A 121 -4.03 -4.45 -18.59
CA ALA A 121 -3.76 -4.06 -17.21
C ALA A 121 -3.08 -2.69 -17.10
N LYS A 122 -3.13 -2.10 -15.92
CA LYS A 122 -2.38 -0.91 -15.52
C LYS A 122 -1.75 -1.18 -14.17
N VAL A 123 -0.42 -1.13 -14.11
CA VAL A 123 0.39 -1.40 -12.92
C VAL A 123 0.84 -0.08 -12.32
N GLU A 124 0.25 0.27 -11.17
CA GLU A 124 0.53 1.51 -10.46
C GLU A 124 1.57 1.33 -9.37
N HIS A 125 2.28 2.41 -9.06
CA HIS A 125 3.36 2.39 -8.07
C HIS A 125 3.06 3.37 -6.93
N GLY A 126 3.45 2.97 -5.72
CA GLY A 126 3.48 3.84 -4.54
C GLY A 126 4.66 4.81 -4.56
N VAL A 127 4.72 5.70 -3.59
CA VAL A 127 5.72 6.79 -3.56
C VAL A 127 7.17 6.26 -3.51
N GLU A 128 7.42 5.15 -2.83
CA GLU A 128 8.73 4.47 -2.78
C GLU A 128 9.01 3.56 -3.98
N GLY A 129 8.11 3.50 -4.98
CA GLY A 129 8.30 2.74 -6.21
C GLY A 129 7.96 1.25 -6.12
N PHE A 130 7.36 0.78 -5.02
CA PHE A 130 6.76 -0.56 -4.97
C PHE A 130 5.47 -0.61 -5.81
N ILE A 131 5.11 -1.79 -6.34
CA ILE A 131 3.83 -2.00 -7.01
C ILE A 131 2.71 -1.85 -5.97
N SER A 132 1.88 -0.83 -6.14
CA SER A 132 0.78 -0.48 -5.23
C SER A 132 -0.47 -1.32 -5.52
N ASP A 133 -0.88 -1.31 -6.79
CA ASP A 133 -2.09 -1.95 -7.25
C ASP A 133 -2.04 -2.20 -8.76
N ILE A 134 -2.85 -3.17 -9.20
CA ILE A 134 -3.02 -3.51 -10.60
C ILE A 134 -4.52 -3.49 -10.95
N GLN A 135 -4.86 -2.66 -11.93
CA GLN A 135 -6.20 -2.59 -12.49
C GLN A 135 -6.23 -3.42 -13.78
N TYR A 136 -7.16 -4.36 -13.87
CA TYR A 136 -7.41 -5.18 -15.06
C TYR A 136 -8.63 -4.67 -15.81
N PHE A 137 -8.58 -4.72 -17.13
CA PHE A 137 -9.57 -4.12 -18.02
C PHE A 137 -10.19 -5.16 -18.95
N GLU A 138 -11.50 -5.05 -19.17
CA GLU A 138 -12.20 -5.74 -20.25
C GLU A 138 -11.81 -5.15 -21.62
N PRO A 139 -12.02 -5.87 -22.73
CA PRO A 139 -11.76 -5.35 -24.09
C PRO A 139 -12.54 -4.09 -24.46
N ASN A 140 -13.60 -3.74 -23.71
CA ASN A 140 -14.39 -2.52 -23.88
C ASN A 140 -13.81 -1.32 -23.08
N GLY A 141 -12.72 -1.53 -22.34
CA GLY A 141 -12.02 -0.51 -21.54
C GLY A 141 -12.56 -0.31 -20.12
N GLN A 142 -13.58 -1.05 -19.69
CA GLN A 142 -14.08 -1.00 -18.30
C GLN A 142 -13.15 -1.78 -17.36
N ILE A 143 -13.07 -1.33 -16.10
CA ILE A 143 -12.33 -2.05 -15.06
C ILE A 143 -13.09 -3.34 -14.75
N HIS A 144 -12.40 -4.47 -14.89
CA HIS A 144 -12.89 -5.79 -14.53
C HIS A 144 -12.55 -6.12 -13.07
N MET A 145 -11.27 -5.95 -12.70
CA MET A 145 -10.75 -6.29 -11.38
C MET A 145 -9.70 -5.26 -10.93
N HIS A 146 -9.59 -5.09 -9.61
CA HIS A 146 -8.60 -4.21 -8.97
C HIS A 146 -7.93 -4.97 -7.83
N HIS A 147 -6.66 -5.31 -8.02
CA HIS A 147 -5.85 -5.99 -7.02
C HIS A 147 -4.97 -4.97 -6.31
N ILE A 148 -5.04 -4.95 -4.98
CA ILE A 148 -4.15 -4.14 -4.13
C ILE A 148 -3.09 -5.08 -3.56
N MET A 149 -1.83 -4.68 -3.66
CA MET A 149 -0.67 -5.43 -3.15
C MET A 149 -0.40 -5.13 -1.69
#